data_AF-A0A937MEE0-F1
#
_entry.id   AF-A0A937MEE0-F1
#
_cell.length_a   1.000
_cell.length_b   1.000
_cell.length_c   1.000
_cell.angle_alpha   90.00
_cell.angle_beta   90.00
_cell.angle_gamma   90.00
#
_symmetry.space_group_name_H-M   'P 1'
#
loop_
_entity.id
_entity.type
_entity.pdbx_description
1 polymer ?
#
loop_
_entity_poly.entity_id
_entity_poly.type
_entity_poly.pdbx_seq_one_letter_code
_entity_poly.pdbx_strand_id
1 'polypeptide(L)'
;METENSEAPETTISFEKAFFGSVEGSYFKLLEDTGDAVMIMPLEGGDVSLKLGGIKHELELGPGDHDCKTLDTVAEALKYVRGIRVGDPVPSELLSGQASWEVSDKDRATAHNRVTMQLVSWMSGDETLVTEPEQLAQIVEDPKTREKINAAFVEAAESLGLGKDRTEDVVSLVGNLAEELSYIETLRGKLHKVEAIHKNVLELEQKYKTELSVMETIMPVKRLFKIALEGLQESFQEIDAQTGEILAVLKNIAAQTKFIRTTRDDLHRRLWAWEGLIEAWSMAVVKRSPQNEHLLAELYRFLAQRFLPTQEWELFTKALDKTEKFSTQKLW
;
A
#
# COMPACT_ATOMS: atom_id res chain seq x y z
N MET A 1 -17.00 14.04 -40.09
CA MET A 1 -15.88 14.19 -39.16
C MET A 1 -16.47 14.80 -37.91
N GLU A 2 -17.08 13.95 -37.10
CA GLU A 2 -17.61 14.35 -35.80
C GLU A 2 -16.44 14.35 -34.83
N THR A 3 -16.19 15.51 -34.24
CA THR A 3 -15.25 15.71 -33.15
C THR A 3 -15.75 14.93 -31.95
N GLU A 4 -15.03 13.89 -31.56
CA GLU A 4 -15.15 13.29 -30.23
C GLU A 4 -14.95 14.40 -29.19
N ASN A 5 -16.04 14.78 -28.53
CA ASN A 5 -16.00 15.59 -27.32
C ASN A 5 -15.27 14.77 -26.25
N SER A 6 -13.97 14.98 -26.10
CA SER A 6 -13.24 14.57 -24.92
C SER A 6 -13.76 15.41 -23.75
N GLU A 7 -14.83 14.95 -23.08
CA GLU A 7 -15.24 15.50 -21.78
C GLU A 7 -14.01 15.48 -20.85
N ALA A 8 -13.71 16.63 -20.24
CA ALA A 8 -12.65 16.70 -19.26
C ALA A 8 -12.96 15.72 -18.11
N PRO A 9 -11.97 15.01 -17.57
CA PRO A 9 -12.21 14.06 -16.49
C PRO A 9 -12.86 14.76 -15.31
N GLU A 10 -13.92 14.15 -14.75
CA GLU A 10 -14.59 14.64 -13.55
C GLU A 10 -13.57 14.81 -12.42
N THR A 11 -13.43 16.03 -11.92
CA THR A 11 -12.50 16.34 -10.82
C THR A 11 -13.15 16.21 -9.44
N THR A 12 -14.49 16.10 -9.40
CA THR A 12 -15.29 16.06 -8.18
C THR A 12 -16.45 15.08 -8.34
N ILE A 13 -16.81 14.37 -7.27
CA ILE A 13 -17.95 13.46 -7.28
C ILE A 13 -19.26 14.25 -7.28
N SER A 14 -20.00 14.21 -8.39
CA SER A 14 -21.30 14.88 -8.51
C SER A 14 -22.31 13.98 -9.19
N PHE A 15 -23.52 13.89 -8.62
CA PHE A 15 -24.63 13.13 -9.16
C PHE A 15 -25.78 14.07 -9.59
N GLU A 16 -26.52 13.69 -10.63
CA GLU A 16 -27.70 14.39 -11.12
C GLU A 16 -28.96 14.03 -10.32
N LYS A 17 -29.14 12.75 -9.98
CA LYS A 17 -30.34 12.31 -9.25
C LYS A 17 -30.30 12.76 -7.79
N ALA A 18 -31.41 13.37 -7.34
CA ALA A 18 -31.59 13.83 -5.96
C ALA A 18 -31.44 12.73 -4.90
N PHE A 19 -31.60 11.45 -5.27
CA PHE A 19 -31.38 10.31 -4.38
C PHE A 19 -30.05 10.41 -3.61
N PHE A 20 -28.95 10.74 -4.30
CA PHE A 20 -27.61 10.77 -3.71
C PHE A 20 -27.39 11.92 -2.73
N GLY A 21 -28.22 12.96 -2.77
CA GLY A 21 -28.21 14.09 -1.83
C GLY A 21 -29.37 14.09 -0.84
N SER A 22 -30.23 13.06 -0.86
CA SER A 22 -31.49 13.05 -0.11
C SER A 22 -31.32 12.82 1.40
N VAL A 23 -30.24 12.14 1.80
CA VAL A 23 -29.92 11.86 3.20
C VAL A 23 -28.57 12.49 3.54
N GLU A 24 -28.62 13.47 4.45
CA GLU A 24 -27.44 14.17 4.93
C GLU A 24 -26.48 13.20 5.63
N GLY A 25 -25.18 13.37 5.39
CA GLY A 25 -24.15 12.50 5.96
C GLY A 25 -23.96 11.18 5.22
N SER A 26 -24.66 10.95 4.11
CA SER A 26 -24.40 9.80 3.25
C SER A 26 -22.98 9.83 2.68
N TYR A 27 -22.36 8.66 2.59
CA TYR A 27 -21.00 8.52 2.08
C TYR A 27 -20.79 7.12 1.50
N PHE A 28 -19.78 6.96 0.67
CA PHE A 28 -19.43 5.68 0.08
C PHE A 28 -18.19 5.10 0.76
N LYS A 29 -18.10 3.77 0.86
CA LYS A 29 -16.91 3.04 1.36
C LYS A 29 -16.83 1.63 0.79
N LEU A 30 -15.66 1.01 0.89
CA LEU A 30 -15.55 -0.45 0.74
C LEU A 30 -15.93 -1.11 2.07
N LEU A 31 -16.69 -2.21 1.99
CA LEU A 31 -16.87 -3.10 3.13
C LEU A 31 -15.61 -3.95 3.32
N GLU A 32 -15.08 -4.00 4.53
CA GLU A 32 -13.82 -4.69 4.84
C GLU A 32 -13.90 -6.22 4.70
N ASP A 33 -15.10 -6.80 4.81
CA ASP A 33 -15.32 -8.25 4.77
C ASP A 33 -15.48 -8.79 3.35
N THR A 34 -16.12 -8.02 2.47
CA THR A 34 -16.52 -8.42 1.12
C THR A 34 -15.74 -7.70 0.03
N GLY A 35 -15.14 -6.55 0.34
CA GLY A 35 -14.55 -5.64 -0.65
C GLY A 35 -15.58 -4.92 -1.52
N ASP A 36 -16.88 -5.06 -1.21
CA ASP A 36 -17.95 -4.46 -1.99
C ASP A 36 -18.00 -2.94 -1.75
N ALA A 37 -18.07 -2.17 -2.83
CA ALA A 37 -18.38 -0.75 -2.76
C ALA A 37 -19.86 -0.54 -2.38
N VAL A 38 -20.08 0.25 -1.34
CA VAL A 38 -21.42 0.52 -0.80
C VAL A 38 -21.60 2.01 -0.51
N MET A 39 -22.85 2.47 -0.61
CA MET A 39 -23.31 3.72 -0.04
C MET A 39 -23.84 3.45 1.36
N ILE A 40 -23.35 4.21 2.34
CA ILE A 40 -23.84 4.24 3.71
C ILE A 40 -24.74 5.45 3.87
N MET A 41 -25.96 5.21 4.35
CA MET A 41 -26.97 6.23 4.63
C MET A 41 -27.32 6.19 6.11
N PRO A 42 -26.96 7.22 6.90
CA PRO A 42 -27.31 7.28 8.31
C PRO A 42 -28.82 7.57 8.44
N LEU A 43 -29.54 6.69 9.15
CA LEU A 43 -30.96 6.87 9.47
C LEU A 43 -31.17 6.82 10.99
N GLU A 44 -32.30 7.32 11.48
CA GLU A 44 -32.60 7.39 12.93
C GLU A 44 -32.57 6.02 13.65
N GLY A 45 -32.72 4.92 12.90
CA GLY A 45 -32.67 3.54 13.41
C GLY A 45 -31.32 2.83 13.23
N GLY A 46 -30.32 3.50 12.67
CA GLY A 46 -29.02 2.93 12.32
C GLY A 46 -28.65 3.13 10.85
N ASP A 47 -27.43 2.77 10.50
CA ASP A 47 -26.89 2.93 9.15
C ASP A 47 -27.45 1.88 8.20
N VAL A 48 -27.92 2.30 7.03
CA VAL A 48 -28.28 1.43 5.91
C VAL A 48 -27.12 1.37 4.93
N SER A 49 -26.78 0.16 4.48
CA SER A 49 -25.74 -0.10 3.47
C SER A 49 -26.36 -0.58 2.17
N LEU A 50 -26.10 0.13 1.08
CA LEU A 50 -26.62 -0.17 -0.26
C LEU A 50 -25.45 -0.45 -1.22
N LYS A 51 -25.44 -1.63 -1.84
CA LYS A 51 -24.45 -1.97 -2.87
C LYS A 51 -24.64 -1.11 -4.11
N LEU A 52 -23.56 -0.62 -4.71
CA LEU A 52 -23.65 0.26 -5.89
C LEU A 52 -24.38 -0.41 -7.06
N GLY A 53 -24.14 -1.71 -7.28
CA GLY A 53 -24.85 -2.48 -8.31
C GLY A 53 -26.37 -2.54 -8.08
N GLY A 54 -26.82 -2.61 -6.82
CA GLY A 54 -28.24 -2.54 -6.47
C GLY A 54 -28.81 -1.16 -6.75
N ILE A 55 -28.08 -0.09 -6.40
CA ILE A 55 -28.48 1.29 -6.70
C ILE A 55 -28.64 1.50 -8.21
N LYS A 56 -27.68 1.01 -9.02
CA LYS A 56 -27.76 1.08 -10.49
C LYS A 56 -29.02 0.40 -11.04
N HIS A 57 -29.37 -0.76 -10.49
CA HIS A 57 -30.55 -1.50 -10.90
C HIS A 57 -31.84 -0.77 -10.53
N GLU A 58 -31.99 -0.34 -9.28
CA GLU A 58 -33.20 0.30 -8.76
C GLU A 58 -33.45 1.70 -9.36
N LEU A 59 -32.39 2.43 -9.72
CA LEU A 59 -32.50 3.75 -10.37
C LEU A 59 -32.50 3.67 -11.91
N GLU A 60 -32.52 2.45 -12.47
CA GLU A 60 -32.51 2.17 -13.92
C GLU A 60 -31.35 2.88 -14.66
N LEU A 61 -30.16 2.90 -14.04
CA LEU A 61 -28.98 3.58 -14.58
C LEU A 61 -28.35 2.78 -15.71
N GLY A 62 -28.44 3.30 -16.95
CA GLY A 62 -27.78 2.72 -18.11
C GLY A 62 -26.27 3.00 -18.17
N PRO A 63 -25.48 2.25 -18.97
CA PRO A 63 -24.01 2.45 -19.06
C PRO A 63 -23.57 3.84 -19.56
N GLY A 64 -24.45 4.56 -20.27
CA GLY A 64 -24.18 5.92 -20.75
C GLY A 64 -24.63 7.02 -19.79
N ASP A 65 -25.34 6.66 -18.71
CA ASP A 65 -25.88 7.61 -17.73
C ASP A 65 -24.75 8.20 -16.87
N HIS A 66 -24.85 9.50 -16.58
CA HIS A 66 -23.86 10.24 -15.78
C HIS A 66 -23.69 9.61 -14.39
N ASP A 67 -24.78 9.35 -13.68
CA ASP A 67 -24.73 8.78 -12.33
C ASP A 67 -24.16 7.35 -12.35
N CYS A 68 -24.39 6.60 -13.43
CA CYS A 68 -23.79 5.28 -13.61
C CYS A 68 -22.26 5.36 -13.67
N LYS A 69 -21.74 6.29 -14.48
CA LYS A 69 -20.30 6.54 -14.62
C LYS A 69 -19.72 7.08 -13.33
N THR A 70 -20.38 8.02 -12.66
CA THR A 70 -19.92 8.54 -11.36
C THR A 70 -19.89 7.43 -10.31
N LEU A 71 -20.85 6.50 -10.30
CA LEU A 71 -20.78 5.31 -9.42
C LEU A 71 -19.60 4.39 -9.74
N ASP A 72 -19.24 4.22 -11.01
CA ASP A 72 -18.02 3.48 -11.40
C ASP A 72 -16.76 4.21 -10.94
N THR A 73 -16.71 5.53 -11.12
CA THR A 73 -15.64 6.40 -10.62
C THR A 73 -15.51 6.30 -9.11
N VAL A 74 -16.62 6.29 -8.36
CA VAL A 74 -16.63 6.09 -6.91
C VAL A 74 -16.06 4.71 -6.56
N ALA A 75 -16.48 3.65 -7.23
CA ALA A 75 -15.97 2.30 -6.97
C ALA A 75 -14.45 2.21 -7.17
N GLU A 76 -13.91 2.86 -8.20
CA GLU A 76 -12.47 2.94 -8.45
C GLU A 76 -11.75 3.84 -7.43
N ALA A 77 -12.32 5.02 -7.11
CA ALA A 77 -11.77 5.96 -6.14
C ALA A 77 -11.62 5.33 -4.75
N LEU A 78 -12.59 4.51 -4.34
CA LEU A 78 -12.60 3.81 -3.06
C LEU A 78 -11.45 2.80 -2.88
N LYS A 79 -10.69 2.47 -3.93
CA LYS A 79 -9.44 1.71 -3.80
C LYS A 79 -8.33 2.53 -3.15
N TYR A 80 -8.44 3.85 -3.19
CA TYR A 80 -7.41 4.80 -2.74
C TYR A 80 -7.82 5.58 -1.47
N VAL A 81 -9.12 5.67 -1.17
CA VAL A 81 -9.64 6.40 -0.01
C VAL A 81 -10.57 5.54 0.87
N ARG A 82 -10.62 5.82 2.17
CA ARG A 82 -11.48 5.13 3.16
C ARG A 82 -12.97 5.33 2.89
N GLY A 83 -13.31 6.48 2.35
CA GLY A 83 -14.65 6.82 1.94
C GLY A 83 -14.67 8.14 1.21
N ILE A 84 -15.73 8.34 0.44
CA ILE A 84 -15.91 9.52 -0.39
C ILE A 84 -17.35 9.99 -0.28
N ARG A 85 -17.56 11.30 -0.31
CA ARG A 85 -18.87 11.94 -0.26
C ARG A 85 -19.17 12.65 -1.58
N VAL A 86 -20.45 12.93 -1.79
CA VAL A 86 -20.84 13.83 -2.88
C VAL A 86 -20.23 15.21 -2.63
N GLY A 87 -19.57 15.75 -3.65
CA GLY A 87 -18.82 17.00 -3.60
C GLY A 87 -17.32 16.84 -3.28
N ASP A 88 -16.87 15.66 -2.85
CA ASP A 88 -15.44 15.42 -2.60
C ASP A 88 -14.66 15.38 -3.93
N PRO A 89 -13.37 15.77 -3.92
CA PRO A 89 -12.51 15.64 -5.09
C PRO A 89 -12.26 14.17 -5.42
N VAL A 90 -12.15 13.86 -6.71
CA VAL A 90 -11.70 12.54 -7.17
C VAL A 90 -10.22 12.35 -6.77
N PRO A 91 -9.83 11.21 -6.19
CA PRO A 91 -8.45 10.95 -5.79
C PRO A 91 -7.46 11.15 -6.94
N SER A 92 -6.33 11.79 -6.66
CA SER A 92 -5.31 12.10 -7.66
C SER A 92 -4.68 10.86 -8.29
N GLU A 93 -4.75 9.71 -7.60
CA GLU A 93 -4.32 8.40 -8.09
C GLU A 93 -5.10 8.00 -9.34
N LEU A 94 -6.40 8.28 -9.37
CA LEU A 94 -7.26 7.98 -10.51
C LEU A 94 -7.06 8.97 -11.67
N LEU A 95 -6.79 10.23 -11.35
CA LEU A 95 -6.65 11.30 -12.35
C LEU A 95 -5.25 11.33 -13.00
N SER A 96 -4.22 11.14 -12.19
CA SER A 96 -2.82 11.41 -12.56
C SER A 96 -1.83 10.32 -12.13
N GLY A 97 -2.28 9.34 -11.34
CA GLY A 97 -1.43 8.34 -10.68
C GLY A 97 -0.61 8.90 -9.51
N GLN A 98 -0.73 10.18 -9.18
CA GLN A 98 -0.07 10.79 -8.03
C GLN A 98 -0.78 10.40 -6.74
N ALA A 99 -0.01 10.13 -5.69
CA ALA A 99 -0.58 9.86 -4.39
C ALA A 99 -1.31 11.10 -3.84
N SER A 100 -2.46 10.86 -3.20
CA SER A 100 -3.27 11.86 -2.51
C SER A 100 -2.81 12.15 -1.08
N TRP A 101 -1.75 11.47 -0.63
CA TRP A 101 -1.19 11.56 0.72
C TRP A 101 0.25 12.07 0.67
N GLU A 102 0.74 12.62 1.78
CA GLU A 102 2.04 13.27 1.84
C GLU A 102 3.14 12.39 2.44
N VAL A 103 4.37 12.64 2.01
CA VAL A 103 5.59 11.96 2.46
C VAL A 103 6.46 12.93 3.24
N SER A 104 7.06 12.44 4.33
CA SER A 104 7.95 13.25 5.16
C SER A 104 9.27 13.58 4.46
N ASP A 105 9.89 14.73 4.81
CA ASP A 105 11.22 15.10 4.29
C ASP A 105 12.29 14.06 4.62
N LYS A 106 12.13 13.37 5.76
CA LYS A 106 13.03 12.28 6.17
C LYS A 106 12.99 11.11 5.18
N ASP A 107 11.79 10.72 4.76
CA ASP A 107 11.60 9.60 3.82
C ASP A 107 12.05 10.00 2.40
N ARG A 108 11.80 11.24 1.98
CA ARG A 108 12.34 11.83 0.74
C ARG A 108 13.87 11.75 0.71
N ALA A 109 14.52 12.20 1.78
CA ALA A 109 15.97 12.15 1.91
C ALA A 109 16.49 10.70 1.90
N THR A 110 15.79 9.78 2.57
CA THR A 110 16.16 8.36 2.61
C THR A 110 16.10 7.73 1.22
N ALA A 111 15.00 7.94 0.48
CA ALA A 111 14.84 7.42 -0.86
C ALA A 111 15.89 8.02 -1.83
N HIS A 112 16.12 9.33 -1.77
CA HIS A 112 17.13 9.99 -2.59
C HIS A 112 18.53 9.44 -2.33
N ASN A 113 18.91 9.30 -1.06
CA ASN A 113 20.20 8.72 -0.69
C ASN A 113 20.32 7.27 -1.14
N ARG A 114 19.24 6.49 -1.11
CA ARG A 114 19.24 5.08 -1.54
C ARG A 114 19.51 4.97 -3.04
N VAL A 115 18.77 5.72 -3.86
CA VAL A 115 18.95 5.73 -5.32
C VAL A 115 20.35 6.23 -5.70
N THR A 116 20.83 7.26 -5.01
CA THR A 116 22.18 7.81 -5.21
C THR A 116 23.25 6.76 -4.90
N MET A 117 23.11 6.01 -3.81
CA MET A 117 24.04 4.95 -3.47
C MET A 117 23.96 3.76 -4.42
N GLN A 118 22.78 3.43 -4.95
CA GLN A 118 22.64 2.42 -6.01
C GLN A 118 23.46 2.79 -7.25
N LEU A 119 23.50 4.07 -7.65
CA LEU A 119 24.37 4.52 -8.74
C LEU A 119 25.86 4.38 -8.42
N VAL A 120 26.26 4.72 -7.20
CA VAL A 120 27.66 4.59 -6.76
C VAL A 120 28.09 3.12 -6.73
N SER A 121 27.24 2.24 -6.21
CA SER A 121 27.46 0.79 -6.20
C SER A 121 27.54 0.22 -7.60
N TRP A 122 26.65 0.63 -8.50
CA TRP A 122 26.70 0.24 -9.91
C TRP A 122 28.03 0.65 -10.57
N MET A 123 28.50 1.88 -10.36
CA MET A 123 29.76 2.37 -10.93
C MET A 123 30.98 1.65 -10.34
N SER A 124 30.99 1.40 -9.03
CA SER A 124 32.15 0.85 -8.33
C SER A 124 32.23 -0.68 -8.41
N GLY A 125 31.12 -1.35 -8.74
CA GLY A 125 30.97 -2.81 -8.64
C GLY A 125 30.90 -3.33 -7.20
N ASP A 126 30.88 -2.44 -6.21
CA ASP A 126 30.81 -2.77 -4.78
C ASP A 126 29.33 -2.75 -4.32
N GLU A 127 28.77 -3.93 -4.08
CA GLU A 127 27.48 -4.10 -3.42
C GLU A 127 27.61 -3.82 -1.91
N THR A 128 27.50 -2.55 -1.52
CA THR A 128 27.26 -2.20 -0.12
C THR A 128 25.76 -2.06 0.10
N LEU A 129 25.12 -3.15 0.53
CA LEU A 129 23.73 -3.15 0.98
C LEU A 129 23.62 -2.37 2.29
N VAL A 130 23.27 -1.09 2.19
CA VAL A 130 22.92 -0.27 3.36
C VAL A 130 21.40 -0.29 3.52
N THR A 131 20.92 -1.04 4.51
CA THR A 131 19.48 -1.17 4.78
C THR A 131 18.96 -0.07 5.71
N GLU A 132 19.83 0.44 6.61
CA GLU A 132 19.47 1.39 7.66
C GLU A 132 19.55 2.86 7.19
N PRO A 133 18.46 3.65 7.29
CA PRO A 133 18.43 5.05 6.84
C PRO A 133 19.48 5.96 7.50
N GLU A 134 19.77 5.76 8.79
CA GLU A 134 20.72 6.59 9.53
C GLU A 134 22.17 6.35 9.09
N GLN A 135 22.52 5.09 8.82
CA GLN A 135 23.84 4.73 8.30
C GLN A 135 24.02 5.27 6.88
N LEU A 136 22.95 5.20 6.07
CA LEU A 136 22.93 5.71 4.71
C LEU A 136 23.20 7.22 4.67
N ALA A 137 22.56 8.00 5.54
CA ALA A 137 22.78 9.43 5.63
C ALA A 137 24.25 9.79 5.96
N GLN A 138 24.86 9.09 6.92
CA GLN A 138 26.26 9.31 7.30
C GLN A 138 27.23 9.02 6.15
N ILE A 139 26.97 7.95 5.38
CA ILE A 139 27.83 7.55 4.26
C ILE A 139 27.80 8.58 3.13
N VAL A 140 26.63 9.15 2.82
CA VAL A 140 26.46 10.15 1.76
C VAL A 140 27.12 11.49 2.12
N GLU A 141 27.26 11.80 3.40
CA GLU A 141 27.93 13.02 3.86
C GLU A 141 29.46 12.97 3.80
N ASP A 142 30.07 11.78 3.67
CA ASP A 142 31.52 11.63 3.55
C ASP A 142 32.03 12.33 2.25
N PRO A 143 33.02 13.23 2.34
CA PRO A 143 33.61 13.89 1.18
C PRO A 143 34.05 12.94 0.05
N LYS A 144 34.61 11.77 0.40
CA LYS A 144 35.04 10.77 -0.58
C LYS A 144 33.84 10.14 -1.29
N THR A 145 32.74 9.93 -0.58
CA THR A 145 31.51 9.41 -1.18
C THR A 145 30.91 10.44 -2.12
N ARG A 146 30.92 11.73 -1.77
CA ARG A 146 30.42 12.81 -2.65
C ARG A 146 31.18 12.90 -3.98
N GLU A 147 32.49 12.72 -3.97
CA GLU A 147 33.28 12.63 -5.20
C GLU A 147 32.86 11.44 -6.07
N LYS A 148 32.65 10.26 -5.45
CA LYS A 148 32.13 9.07 -6.15
C LYS A 148 30.72 9.27 -6.70
N ILE A 149 29.86 9.98 -5.98
CA ILE A 149 28.50 10.30 -6.42
C ILE A 149 28.55 11.12 -7.71
N ASN A 150 29.33 12.21 -7.72
CA ASN A 150 29.46 13.06 -8.91
C ASN A 150 30.02 12.27 -10.11
N ALA A 151 31.01 11.41 -9.90
CA ALA A 151 31.54 10.54 -10.94
C ALA A 151 30.47 9.56 -11.47
N ALA A 152 29.67 8.96 -10.58
CA ALA A 152 28.61 8.02 -10.95
C ALA A 152 27.53 8.66 -11.82
N PHE A 153 27.16 9.92 -11.54
CA PHE A 153 26.21 10.67 -12.37
C PHE A 153 26.74 10.93 -13.78
N VAL A 154 28.02 11.30 -13.92
CA VAL A 154 28.65 11.53 -15.23
C VAL A 154 28.71 10.22 -16.03
N GLU A 155 29.13 9.13 -15.40
CA GLU A 155 29.22 7.80 -16.03
C GLU A 155 27.84 7.25 -16.42
N ALA A 156 26.82 7.49 -15.58
CA ALA A 156 25.44 7.14 -15.90
C ALA A 156 24.92 7.93 -17.12
N ALA A 157 25.24 9.22 -17.24
CA ALA A 157 24.85 10.02 -18.40
C ALA A 157 25.43 9.47 -19.73
N GLU A 158 26.68 9.00 -19.70
CA GLU A 158 27.28 8.31 -20.85
C GLU A 158 26.61 6.98 -21.14
N SER A 159 26.40 6.15 -20.11
CA SER A 159 25.79 4.82 -20.22
C SER A 159 24.32 4.84 -20.67
N LEU A 160 23.64 5.96 -20.45
CA LEU A 160 22.28 6.25 -20.94
C LEU A 160 22.28 6.84 -22.36
N GLY A 161 23.45 7.15 -22.95
CA GLY A 161 23.58 7.72 -24.28
C GLY A 161 23.25 9.21 -24.36
N LEU A 162 23.22 9.93 -23.22
CA LEU A 162 22.94 11.35 -23.14
C LEU A 162 24.20 12.21 -23.32
N GLY A 163 25.37 11.64 -23.01
CA GLY A 163 26.67 12.30 -23.02
C GLY A 163 26.99 13.04 -21.70
N LYS A 164 28.29 13.22 -21.40
CA LYS A 164 28.76 13.80 -20.12
C LYS A 164 28.15 15.16 -19.79
N ASP A 165 27.91 15.98 -20.80
CA ASP A 165 27.39 17.34 -20.63
C ASP A 165 25.93 17.38 -20.19
N ARG A 166 25.21 16.26 -20.24
CA ARG A 166 23.79 16.13 -19.86
C ARG A 166 23.59 15.43 -18.51
N THR A 167 24.54 15.61 -17.60
CA THR A 167 24.48 15.05 -16.25
C THR A 167 23.24 15.51 -15.47
N GLU A 168 22.77 16.75 -15.70
CA GLU A 168 21.57 17.31 -15.06
C GLU A 168 20.27 16.54 -15.40
N ASP A 169 20.19 15.92 -16.57
CA ASP A 169 19.04 15.09 -16.93
C ASP A 169 19.00 13.83 -16.07
N VAL A 170 20.16 13.23 -15.80
CA VAL A 170 20.27 12.05 -14.93
C VAL A 170 19.91 12.43 -13.50
N VAL A 171 20.36 13.58 -13.02
CA VAL A 171 19.95 14.13 -11.72
C VAL A 171 18.43 14.27 -11.64
N SER A 172 17.79 14.79 -12.70
CA SER A 172 16.33 14.93 -12.76
C SER A 172 15.61 13.57 -12.77
N LEU A 173 16.12 12.59 -13.53
CA LEU A 173 15.56 11.23 -13.55
C LEU A 173 15.66 10.54 -12.19
N VAL A 174 16.82 10.68 -11.53
CA VAL A 174 17.05 10.17 -10.18
C VAL A 174 16.14 10.85 -9.17
N GLY A 175 15.98 12.16 -9.26
CA GLY A 175 15.07 12.93 -8.41
C GLY A 175 13.63 12.44 -8.55
N ASN A 176 13.15 12.24 -9.78
CA ASN A 176 11.81 11.71 -10.03
C ASN A 176 11.63 10.29 -9.49
N LEU A 177 12.62 9.40 -9.68
CA LEU A 177 12.57 8.05 -9.13
C LEU A 177 12.58 8.05 -7.59
N ALA A 178 13.44 8.87 -6.99
CA ALA A 178 13.55 9.03 -5.55
C ALA A 178 12.24 9.56 -4.95
N GLU A 179 11.55 10.48 -5.64
CA GLU A 179 10.24 10.96 -5.23
C GLU A 179 9.23 9.82 -5.15
N GLU A 180 9.14 8.97 -6.18
CA GLU A 180 8.22 7.83 -6.16
C GLU A 180 8.58 6.81 -5.06
N LEU A 181 9.87 6.56 -4.86
CA LEU A 181 10.35 5.66 -3.81
C LEU A 181 10.19 6.21 -2.39
N SER A 182 10.08 7.53 -2.23
CA SER A 182 9.85 8.15 -0.92
C SER A 182 8.53 7.67 -0.29
N TYR A 183 7.50 7.45 -1.10
CA TYR A 183 6.25 6.84 -0.66
C TYR A 183 6.47 5.41 -0.16
N ILE A 184 7.30 4.64 -0.87
CA ILE A 184 7.65 3.28 -0.44
C ILE A 184 8.39 3.30 0.90
N GLU A 185 9.28 4.27 1.14
CA GLU A 185 9.97 4.41 2.44
C GLU A 185 8.99 4.77 3.58
N THR A 186 8.01 5.64 3.34
CA THR A 186 6.95 5.89 4.34
C THR A 186 6.16 4.62 4.67
N LEU A 187 5.82 3.81 3.66
CA LEU A 187 5.13 2.54 3.85
C LEU A 187 6.01 1.52 4.57
N ARG A 188 7.32 1.51 4.31
CA ARG A 188 8.29 0.68 5.03
C ARG A 188 8.34 1.06 6.51
N GLY A 189 8.25 2.35 6.83
CA GLY A 189 8.09 2.82 8.20
C GLY A 189 6.82 2.28 8.89
N LYS A 190 5.69 2.20 8.15
CA LYS A 190 4.46 1.56 8.67
C LYS A 190 4.65 0.04 8.87
N LEU A 191 5.33 -0.65 7.95
CA LEU A 191 5.65 -2.08 8.09
C LEU A 191 6.47 -2.35 9.36
N HIS A 192 7.51 -1.56 9.64
CA HIS A 192 8.29 -1.72 10.88
C HIS A 192 7.44 -1.61 12.15
N LYS A 193 6.39 -0.77 12.14
CA LYS A 193 5.44 -0.70 13.27
C LYS A 193 4.60 -1.98 13.38
N VAL A 194 4.19 -2.57 12.25
CA VAL A 194 3.51 -3.87 12.22
C VAL A 194 4.44 -4.98 12.74
N GLU A 195 5.71 -4.98 12.34
CA GLU A 195 6.71 -5.92 12.85
C GLU A 195 6.95 -5.76 14.37
N ALA A 196 6.88 -4.53 14.89
CA ALA A 196 6.94 -4.28 16.33
C ALA A 196 5.76 -4.92 17.08
N ILE A 197 4.55 -4.93 16.51
CA ILE A 197 3.41 -5.67 17.07
C ILE A 197 3.74 -7.17 17.15
N HIS A 198 4.27 -7.75 16.06
CA HIS A 198 4.66 -9.16 16.06
C HIS A 198 5.71 -9.47 17.14
N LYS A 199 6.71 -8.60 17.30
CA LYS A 199 7.71 -8.72 18.38
C LYS A 199 7.04 -8.70 19.77
N ASN A 200 6.07 -7.81 19.98
CA ASN A 200 5.31 -7.76 21.24
C ASN A 200 4.51 -9.06 21.48
N VAL A 201 3.91 -9.64 20.44
CA VAL A 201 3.21 -10.94 20.53
C VAL A 201 4.18 -12.07 20.95
N LEU A 202 5.37 -12.12 20.36
CA LEU A 202 6.40 -13.11 20.72
C LEU A 202 6.87 -12.94 22.17
N GLU A 203 6.96 -11.69 22.66
CA GLU A 203 7.29 -11.44 24.05
C GLU A 203 6.14 -11.82 25.00
N LEU A 204 4.88 -11.57 24.62
CA LEU A 204 3.70 -12.01 25.36
C LEU A 204 3.61 -13.54 25.44
N GLU A 205 3.95 -14.26 24.37
CA GLU A 205 4.04 -15.73 24.36
C GLU A 205 4.94 -16.24 25.50
N GLN A 206 6.12 -15.63 25.66
CA GLN A 206 7.05 -16.00 26.74
C GLN A 206 6.48 -15.69 28.13
N LYS A 207 5.76 -14.57 28.26
CA LYS A 207 5.14 -14.19 29.53
C LYS A 207 3.98 -15.10 29.87
N TYR A 208 3.14 -15.51 28.91
CA TYR A 208 1.94 -16.32 29.14
C TYR A 208 2.14 -17.83 29.02
N LYS A 209 3.39 -18.33 28.91
CA LYS A 209 3.71 -19.75 28.69
C LYS A 209 3.03 -20.78 29.61
N THR A 210 2.60 -20.39 30.80
CA THR A 210 1.93 -21.26 31.79
C THR A 210 0.40 -21.15 31.77
N GLU A 211 -0.16 -20.20 31.03
CA GLU A 211 -1.58 -19.87 31.01
C GLU A 211 -2.21 -20.37 29.71
N LEU A 212 -2.70 -21.62 29.75
CA LEU A 212 -3.19 -22.34 28.57
C LEU A 212 -4.29 -21.57 27.82
N SER A 213 -5.23 -20.95 28.53
CA SER A 213 -6.33 -20.19 27.94
C SER A 213 -5.86 -19.01 27.08
N VAL A 214 -4.80 -18.32 27.47
CA VAL A 214 -4.24 -17.20 26.70
C VAL A 214 -3.41 -17.72 25.53
N MET A 215 -2.67 -18.83 25.75
CA MET A 215 -1.90 -19.49 24.70
C MET A 215 -2.77 -20.01 23.54
N GLU A 216 -4.01 -20.42 23.81
CA GLU A 216 -5.00 -20.77 22.78
C GLU A 216 -5.32 -19.61 21.81
N THR A 217 -5.15 -18.36 22.25
CA THR A 217 -5.28 -17.17 21.38
C THR A 217 -3.95 -16.78 20.73
N ILE A 218 -2.84 -16.80 21.49
CA ILE A 218 -1.52 -16.39 20.99
C ILE A 218 -1.05 -17.26 19.82
N MET A 219 -1.26 -18.58 19.89
CA MET A 219 -0.76 -19.52 18.88
C MET A 219 -1.39 -19.29 17.49
N PRO A 220 -2.73 -19.15 17.35
CA PRO A 220 -3.35 -18.73 16.10
C PRO A 220 -2.90 -17.34 15.63
N VAL A 221 -2.80 -16.35 16.53
CA VAL A 221 -2.33 -15.01 16.19
C VAL A 221 -0.96 -15.10 15.53
N LYS A 222 0.03 -15.74 16.16
CA LYS A 222 1.39 -15.88 15.64
C LYS A 222 1.43 -16.49 14.24
N ARG A 223 0.65 -17.55 14.01
CA ARG A 223 0.58 -18.22 12.70
C ARG A 223 -0.01 -17.30 11.62
N LEU A 224 -1.14 -16.66 11.89
CA LEU A 224 -1.79 -15.78 10.91
C LEU A 224 -0.98 -14.50 10.67
N PHE A 225 -0.36 -13.96 11.73
CA PHE A 225 0.50 -12.79 11.64
C PHE A 225 1.70 -13.06 10.72
N LYS A 226 2.31 -14.25 10.85
CA LYS A 226 3.41 -14.65 9.96
C LYS A 226 3.01 -14.61 8.48
N ILE A 227 1.84 -15.14 8.13
CA ILE A 227 1.31 -15.10 6.75
C ILE A 227 1.15 -13.65 6.28
N ALA A 228 0.61 -12.79 7.14
CA ALA A 228 0.41 -11.38 6.83
C ALA A 228 1.74 -10.64 6.59
N LEU A 229 2.75 -10.87 7.44
CA LEU A 229 4.08 -10.27 7.30
C LEU A 229 4.81 -10.76 6.04
N GLU A 230 4.81 -12.06 5.78
CA GLU A 230 5.44 -12.63 4.57
C GLU A 230 4.86 -11.97 3.31
N GLY A 231 3.53 -11.87 3.23
CA GLY A 231 2.88 -11.23 2.08
C GLY A 231 3.19 -9.74 1.94
N LEU A 232 3.40 -8.99 3.05
CA LEU A 232 3.79 -7.58 2.98
C LEU A 232 5.26 -7.43 2.59
N GLN A 233 6.14 -8.21 3.20
CA GLN A 233 7.59 -8.20 2.94
C GLN A 233 7.91 -8.58 1.49
N GLU A 234 7.21 -9.55 0.92
CA GLU A 234 7.33 -9.93 -0.50
C GLU A 234 7.16 -8.73 -1.44
N SER A 235 6.17 -7.86 -1.21
CA SER A 235 5.92 -6.69 -2.04
C SER A 235 7.05 -5.64 -1.95
N PHE A 236 7.66 -5.46 -0.77
CA PHE A 236 8.83 -4.59 -0.64
C PHE A 236 10.07 -5.20 -1.30
N GLN A 237 10.30 -6.50 -1.14
CA GLN A 237 11.41 -7.21 -1.79
C GLN A 237 11.29 -7.16 -3.30
N GLU A 238 10.08 -7.27 -3.85
CA GLU A 238 9.84 -7.14 -5.28
C GLU A 238 10.20 -5.74 -5.80
N ILE A 239 9.82 -4.68 -5.09
CA ILE A 239 10.22 -3.31 -5.45
C ILE A 239 11.74 -3.16 -5.39
N ASP A 240 12.37 -3.62 -4.31
CA ASP A 240 13.82 -3.51 -4.14
C ASP A 240 14.56 -4.28 -5.23
N ALA A 241 14.06 -5.46 -5.64
CA ALA A 241 14.62 -6.24 -6.72
C ALA A 241 14.45 -5.54 -8.08
N GLN A 242 13.25 -5.04 -8.40
CA GLN A 242 13.01 -4.34 -9.66
C GLN A 242 13.76 -3.01 -9.77
N THR A 243 14.09 -2.40 -8.64
CA THR A 243 14.84 -1.13 -8.60
C THR A 243 16.34 -1.29 -8.39
N GLY A 244 16.82 -2.52 -8.18
CA GLY A 244 18.23 -2.82 -7.95
C GLY A 244 19.14 -2.55 -9.15
N GLU A 245 18.65 -2.81 -10.37
CA GLU A 245 19.38 -2.48 -11.61
C GLU A 245 19.10 -1.03 -12.04
N ILE A 246 19.70 -0.07 -11.33
CA ILE A 246 19.36 1.35 -11.47
C ILE A 246 19.46 1.89 -12.90
N LEU A 247 20.43 1.47 -13.72
CA LEU A 247 20.50 1.92 -15.11
C LEU A 247 19.36 1.38 -15.98
N ALA A 248 18.94 0.14 -15.78
CA ALA A 248 17.80 -0.42 -16.50
C ALA A 248 16.52 0.32 -16.12
N VAL A 249 16.39 0.68 -14.83
CA VAL A 249 15.29 1.48 -14.31
C VAL A 249 15.25 2.86 -14.95
N LEU A 250 16.38 3.59 -14.96
CA LEU A 250 16.46 4.93 -15.56
C LEU A 250 16.19 4.91 -17.07
N LYS A 251 16.60 3.86 -17.79
CA LYS A 251 16.28 3.68 -19.22
C LYS A 251 14.78 3.48 -19.47
N ASN A 252 14.07 2.86 -18.54
CA ASN A 252 12.64 2.54 -18.65
C ASN A 252 11.80 3.22 -17.55
N ILE A 253 12.15 4.49 -17.25
CA ILE A 253 11.63 5.18 -16.07
C ILE A 253 10.10 5.29 -16.05
N ALA A 254 9.45 5.45 -17.21
CA ALA A 254 8.00 5.59 -17.30
C ALA A 254 7.27 4.30 -16.87
N ALA A 255 7.73 3.14 -17.35
CA ALA A 255 7.14 1.86 -16.97
C ALA A 255 7.42 1.55 -15.49
N GLN A 256 8.63 1.87 -15.02
CA GLN A 256 9.01 1.67 -13.62
C GLN A 256 8.22 2.58 -12.67
N THR A 257 7.99 3.83 -13.05
CA THR A 257 7.13 4.76 -12.29
C THR A 257 5.71 4.19 -12.16
N LYS A 258 5.14 3.66 -13.26
CA LYS A 258 3.81 3.03 -13.22
C LYS A 258 3.78 1.80 -12.30
N PHE A 259 4.82 0.95 -12.36
CA PHE A 259 4.96 -0.20 -11.47
C PHE A 259 5.03 0.23 -10.01
N ILE A 260 5.94 1.15 -9.67
CA ILE A 260 6.13 1.67 -8.30
C ILE A 260 4.82 2.25 -7.77
N ARG A 261 4.11 3.06 -8.56
CA ARG A 261 2.80 3.63 -8.16
C ARG A 261 1.76 2.56 -7.90
N THR A 262 1.65 1.57 -8.79
CA THR A 262 0.69 0.47 -8.61
C THR A 262 0.97 -0.31 -7.33
N THR A 263 2.24 -0.64 -7.07
CA THR A 263 2.64 -1.37 -5.86
C THR A 263 2.53 -0.50 -4.60
N ARG A 264 2.84 0.80 -4.69
CA ARG A 264 2.63 1.80 -3.63
C ARG A 264 1.16 1.83 -3.21
N ASP A 265 0.24 1.92 -4.17
CA ASP A 265 -1.18 2.05 -3.89
C ASP A 265 -1.74 0.76 -3.26
N ASP A 266 -1.31 -0.42 -3.75
CA ASP A 266 -1.64 -1.70 -3.11
C ASP A 266 -1.10 -1.79 -1.67
N LEU A 267 0.19 -1.51 -1.48
CA LEU A 267 0.83 -1.52 -0.16
C LEU A 267 0.17 -0.54 0.80
N HIS A 268 -0.13 0.68 0.33
CA HIS A 268 -0.79 1.71 1.13
C HIS A 268 -2.14 1.20 1.63
N ARG A 269 -2.99 0.69 0.72
CA ARG A 269 -4.30 0.11 1.07
C ARG A 269 -4.18 -1.01 2.10
N ARG A 270 -3.23 -1.93 1.90
CA ARG A 270 -3.01 -3.09 2.79
C ARG A 270 -2.51 -2.70 4.16
N LEU A 271 -1.58 -1.73 4.22
CA LEU A 271 -1.04 -1.20 5.48
C LEU A 271 -2.05 -0.28 6.18
N TRP A 272 -3.00 0.29 5.45
CA TRP A 272 -4.02 1.16 6.01
C TRP A 272 -4.89 0.46 7.06
N ALA A 273 -5.25 -0.79 6.79
CA ALA A 273 -6.05 -1.61 7.71
C ALA A 273 -5.38 -1.81 9.09
N TRP A 274 -4.06 -1.60 9.19
CA TRP A 274 -3.30 -1.77 10.42
C TRP A 274 -3.25 -0.52 11.30
N GLU A 275 -3.67 0.66 10.81
CA GLU A 275 -3.44 1.93 11.53
C GLU A 275 -4.03 1.93 12.95
N GLY A 276 -5.26 1.45 13.12
CA GLY A 276 -5.89 1.35 14.44
C GLY A 276 -5.14 0.41 15.40
N LEU A 277 -4.66 -0.74 14.87
CA LEU A 277 -3.85 -1.67 15.66
C LEU A 277 -2.48 -1.08 16.00
N ILE A 278 -1.82 -0.40 15.05
CA ILE A 278 -0.54 0.27 15.28
C ILE A 278 -0.67 1.29 16.43
N GLU A 279 -1.73 2.10 16.42
CA GLU A 279 -2.00 3.07 17.48
C GLU A 279 -2.20 2.37 18.83
N ALA A 280 -3.11 1.38 18.89
CA ALA A 280 -3.44 0.66 20.12
C ALA A 280 -2.22 -0.05 20.73
N TRP A 281 -1.39 -0.69 19.90
CA TRP A 281 -0.21 -1.42 20.34
C TRP A 281 1.00 -0.52 20.65
N SER A 282 1.09 0.68 20.06
CA SER A 282 2.17 1.64 20.38
C SER A 282 2.13 2.13 21.82
N MET A 283 0.94 2.15 22.43
CA MET A 283 0.71 2.56 23.81
C MET A 283 0.76 1.38 24.81
N ALA A 284 0.87 0.15 24.31
CA ALA A 284 0.79 -1.05 25.13
C ALA A 284 2.13 -1.32 25.86
N VAL A 285 2.03 -1.58 27.16
CA VAL A 285 3.17 -2.10 27.94
C VAL A 285 3.11 -3.61 27.93
N VAL A 286 4.15 -4.27 27.41
CA VAL A 286 4.21 -5.72 27.27
C VAL A 286 4.37 -6.39 28.64
N LYS A 287 3.26 -6.86 29.22
CA LYS A 287 3.19 -7.55 30.51
C LYS A 287 1.95 -8.44 30.58
N ARG A 288 1.87 -9.31 31.58
CA ARG A 288 0.60 -10.01 31.85
C ARG A 288 -0.43 -8.99 32.32
N SER A 289 -1.53 -8.83 31.58
CA SER A 289 -2.63 -7.95 31.92
C SER A 289 -3.87 -8.22 31.06
N PRO A 290 -5.08 -7.95 31.58
CA PRO A 290 -6.32 -8.02 30.80
C PRO A 290 -6.30 -7.14 29.54
N GLN A 291 -5.59 -6.01 29.57
CA GLN A 291 -5.44 -5.13 28.42
C GLN A 291 -4.72 -5.84 27.25
N ASN A 292 -3.63 -6.56 27.53
CA ASN A 292 -2.90 -7.29 26.49
C ASN A 292 -3.67 -8.50 25.99
N GLU A 293 -4.47 -9.16 26.84
CA GLU A 293 -5.40 -10.20 26.40
C GLU A 293 -6.48 -9.65 25.46
N HIS A 294 -7.00 -8.45 25.74
CA HIS A 294 -7.93 -7.76 24.85
C HIS A 294 -7.28 -7.42 23.49
N LEU A 295 -6.08 -6.85 23.50
CA LEU A 295 -5.32 -6.53 22.29
C LEU A 295 -5.02 -7.79 21.46
N LEU A 296 -4.70 -8.91 22.12
CA LEU A 296 -4.51 -10.20 21.44
C LEU A 296 -5.81 -10.71 20.79
N ALA A 297 -6.95 -10.57 21.46
CA ALA A 297 -8.25 -10.97 20.92
C ALA A 297 -8.69 -10.08 19.75
N GLU A 298 -8.42 -8.78 19.81
CA GLU A 298 -8.64 -7.84 18.70
C GLU A 298 -7.76 -8.18 17.50
N LEU A 299 -6.45 -8.38 17.74
CA LEU A 299 -5.51 -8.78 16.71
C LEU A 299 -5.88 -10.13 16.09
N TYR A 300 -6.35 -11.09 16.89
CA TYR A 300 -6.86 -12.36 16.37
C TYR A 300 -8.05 -12.15 15.44
N ARG A 301 -9.06 -11.36 15.83
CA ARG A 301 -10.23 -11.07 14.98
C ARG A 301 -9.81 -10.42 13.67
N PHE A 302 -8.95 -9.40 13.74
CA PHE A 302 -8.39 -8.74 12.56
C PHE A 302 -7.70 -9.71 11.61
N LEU A 303 -6.82 -10.56 12.15
CA LEU A 303 -6.05 -11.52 11.37
C LEU A 303 -6.91 -12.65 10.80
N ALA A 304 -7.85 -13.17 11.59
CA ALA A 304 -8.73 -14.26 11.17
C ALA A 304 -9.69 -13.82 10.07
N GLN A 305 -10.15 -12.57 10.07
CA GLN A 305 -10.99 -12.05 9.00
C GLN A 305 -10.26 -11.95 7.65
N ARG A 306 -8.93 -11.75 7.66
CA ARG A 306 -8.15 -11.41 6.46
C ARG A 306 -7.20 -12.51 5.97
N PHE A 307 -6.71 -13.35 6.87
CA PHE A 307 -5.62 -14.30 6.59
C PHE A 307 -5.95 -15.75 6.95
N LEU A 308 -7.17 -16.04 7.38
CA LEU A 308 -7.59 -17.42 7.58
C LEU A 308 -7.62 -18.11 6.21
N PRO A 309 -6.86 -19.19 5.98
CA PRO A 309 -6.90 -19.90 4.72
C PRO A 309 -8.31 -20.43 4.49
N THR A 310 -8.96 -20.03 3.40
CA THR A 310 -10.15 -20.70 2.91
C THR A 310 -9.74 -22.13 2.58
N GLN A 311 -10.16 -23.10 3.37
CA GLN A 311 -10.16 -24.49 2.90
C GLN A 311 -11.19 -24.54 1.78
N GLU A 312 -10.75 -24.40 0.53
CA GLU A 312 -11.52 -24.98 -0.57
C GLU A 312 -11.64 -26.47 -0.24
N TRP A 313 -12.87 -26.89 0.06
CA TRP A 313 -13.20 -28.30 0.15
C TRP A 313 -13.06 -28.87 -1.26
N GLU A 314 -11.84 -29.19 -1.67
CA GLU A 314 -11.62 -30.09 -2.79
C GLU A 314 -12.26 -31.42 -2.39
N LEU A 315 -13.43 -31.70 -2.97
CA LEU A 315 -14.07 -33.00 -2.92
C LEU A 315 -13.01 -34.07 -3.16
N PHE A 316 -13.00 -35.06 -2.27
CA PHE A 316 -12.05 -36.16 -2.06
C PHE A 316 -11.70 -37.03 -3.29
N THR A 317 -12.04 -36.62 -4.51
CA THR A 317 -11.78 -37.31 -5.77
C THR A 317 -10.50 -36.87 -6.49
N LYS A 318 -9.80 -35.83 -6.04
CA LYS A 318 -8.51 -35.39 -6.64
C LYS A 318 -7.26 -35.67 -5.80
N ALA A 319 -7.38 -36.40 -4.69
CA ALA A 319 -6.25 -36.74 -3.80
C ALA A 319 -5.21 -37.72 -4.39
N LEU A 320 -5.10 -37.82 -5.72
CA LEU A 320 -4.10 -38.63 -6.41
C LEU A 320 -3.14 -37.84 -7.29
N ASP A 321 -3.34 -36.54 -7.52
CA ASP A 321 -2.34 -35.71 -8.19
C ASP A 321 -1.69 -34.73 -7.19
N LYS A 322 -0.55 -35.17 -6.66
CA LYS A 322 0.36 -34.31 -5.92
C LYS A 322 1.02 -33.33 -6.90
N THR A 323 0.69 -32.05 -6.80
CA THR A 323 1.61 -30.88 -6.76
C THR A 323 0.85 -29.59 -7.05
N GLU A 324 -0.03 -29.13 -6.17
CA GLU A 324 -0.64 -27.80 -6.35
C GLU A 324 -0.56 -26.94 -5.09
N LYS A 325 -0.15 -25.68 -5.33
CA LYS A 325 0.19 -24.66 -4.34
C LYS A 325 -1.07 -24.18 -3.64
N PHE A 326 -1.00 -24.04 -2.32
CA PHE A 326 -2.00 -23.35 -1.53
C PHE A 326 -2.15 -21.91 -2.03
N SER A 327 -3.28 -21.61 -2.66
CA SER A 327 -3.67 -20.27 -3.07
C SER A 327 -4.46 -19.64 -1.93
N THR A 328 -3.81 -18.78 -1.14
CA THR A 328 -4.51 -17.92 -0.19
C THR A 328 -5.28 -16.89 -0.99
N GLN A 329 -6.62 -16.90 -0.91
CA GLN A 329 -7.43 -15.79 -1.41
C GLN A 329 -7.11 -14.59 -0.50
N LYS A 330 -6.22 -13.71 -0.97
CA LYS A 330 -5.77 -12.52 -0.23
C LYS A 330 -6.90 -11.48 -0.28
N LEU A 331 -7.84 -11.54 0.66
CA LEU A 331 -8.82 -10.47 0.90
C LEU A 331 -8.08 -9.37 1.67
N TRP A 332 -7.91 -8.21 1.04
CA TRP A 332 -7.26 -7.02 1.60
C TRP A 332 -8.27 -5.91 1.87
#